data_AF-A0A6C0EBW3-F1
#
_entry.id   AF-A0A6C0EBW3-F1
#
_cell.length_a   1.000
_cell.length_b   1.000
_cell.length_c   1.000
_cell.angle_alpha   90.00
_cell.angle_beta   90.00
_cell.angle_gamma   90.00
#
_symmetry.space_group_name_H-M   'P 1'
#
loop_
_entity.id
_entity.type
_entity.pdbx_description
1 polymer ?
#
loop_
_entity_poly.entity_id
_entity_poly.type
_entity_poly.pdbx_seq_one_letter_code
_entity_poly.pdbx_strand_id
1 'polypeptide(L)'
;MNSNNCIAPAKHTPLIVNIGVHVVILFTILTLFFMFYVAKLTTKTLNGEIVENVEEGIEHSLKDAPESARNVISQISQSVDVPKLKSALSKTDPLVHMHNKWLFRSLMMTNLGMFVVVSLTVYLLMHQCGQCIPLKEILIDNGLTFFFVAIVEVLFFKFVALRYIPTPPSTIVSTFIDSLNKNI
;
A
#
# COMPACT_ATOMS: atom_id res chain seq x y z
N MET A 1 5.77 -36.64 25.59
CA MET A 1 4.30 -36.84 25.62
C MET A 1 3.99 -37.97 24.65
N ASN A 2 3.41 -39.07 25.14
CA ASN A 2 3.13 -40.27 24.34
C ASN A 2 2.14 -39.95 23.21
N SER A 3 2.51 -40.28 21.98
CA SER A 3 1.77 -40.02 20.73
C SER A 3 0.41 -40.74 20.60
N ASN A 4 -0.08 -41.42 21.65
CA ASN A 4 -1.14 -42.42 21.52
C ASN A 4 -2.47 -42.06 22.20
N ASN A 5 -2.55 -40.94 22.92
CA ASN A 5 -3.78 -40.51 23.61
C ASN A 5 -4.24 -39.13 23.10
N CYS A 6 -4.50 -39.05 21.80
CA CYS A 6 -4.98 -37.81 21.21
C CYS A 6 -6.48 -37.84 21.00
N ILE A 7 -7.17 -36.77 21.43
CA ILE A 7 -8.61 -36.64 21.25
C ILE A 7 -8.85 -35.99 19.89
N ALA A 8 -9.71 -36.61 19.07
CA ALA A 8 -10.13 -36.00 17.82
C ALA A 8 -10.82 -34.66 18.12
N PRO A 9 -10.43 -33.56 17.45
CA PRO A 9 -11.03 -32.26 17.68
C PRO A 9 -12.52 -32.28 17.33
N ALA A 10 -13.32 -31.43 17.99
CA ALA A 10 -14.73 -31.28 17.65
C ALA A 10 -14.88 -30.89 16.17
N LYS A 11 -15.97 -31.30 15.51
CA LYS A 11 -16.17 -31.18 14.05
C LYS A 11 -15.85 -29.78 13.48
N HIS A 12 -16.10 -28.73 14.25
CA HIS A 12 -15.90 -27.34 13.82
C HIS A 12 -14.54 -26.75 14.19
N THR A 13 -13.79 -27.33 15.13
CA THR A 13 -12.51 -26.77 15.62
C THR A 13 -11.42 -26.72 14.54
N PRO A 14 -11.19 -27.76 13.72
CA PRO A 14 -10.20 -27.70 12.64
C PRO A 14 -10.53 -26.64 11.60
N LEU A 15 -11.82 -26.43 11.31
CA LEU A 15 -12.28 -25.41 10.37
C LEU A 15 -11.97 -24.00 10.90
N ILE A 16 -12.26 -23.73 12.18
CA ILE A 16 -11.99 -22.43 12.81
C ILE A 16 -10.48 -22.14 12.82
N VAL A 17 -9.67 -23.14 13.18
CA VAL A 17 -8.20 -22.98 13.18
C VAL A 17 -7.68 -22.75 11.77
N ASN A 18 -8.20 -23.46 10.76
CA ASN A 18 -7.82 -23.26 9.37
C ASN A 18 -8.14 -21.83 8.90
N ILE A 19 -9.36 -21.34 9.16
CA ILE A 19 -9.75 -19.97 8.83
C ILE A 19 -8.85 -18.95 9.55
N GLY A 20 -8.59 -19.15 10.85
CA GLY A 20 -7.73 -18.26 11.62
C GLY A 20 -6.31 -18.18 11.06
N VAL A 21 -5.70 -19.33 10.76
CA VAL A 21 -4.38 -19.41 10.12
C VAL A 21 -4.39 -18.74 8.74
N HIS A 22 -5.43 -19.00 7.93
CA HIS A 22 -5.60 -18.38 6.62
C HIS A 22 -5.61 -16.85 6.71
N VAL A 23 -6.45 -16.28 7.58
CA VAL A 23 -6.58 -14.83 7.75
C VAL A 23 -5.26 -14.19 8.16
N VAL A 24 -4.50 -14.82 9.07
CA VAL A 24 -3.20 -14.31 9.51
C VAL A 24 -2.16 -14.31 8.38
N ILE A 25 -2.09 -15.40 7.62
CA ILE A 25 -1.17 -15.49 6.48
C ILE A 25 -1.55 -14.47 5.41
N LEU A 26 -2.83 -14.36 5.07
CA LEU A 26 -3.33 -13.39 4.08
C LEU A 26 -2.97 -11.97 4.51
N PHE A 27 -3.29 -11.59 5.75
CA PHE A 27 -2.99 -10.26 6.26
C PHE A 27 -1.49 -9.96 6.25
N THR A 28 -0.66 -10.96 6.55
CA THR A 28 0.81 -10.81 6.48
C THR A 28 1.28 -10.54 5.07
N ILE A 29 0.83 -11.34 4.10
CA ILE A 29 1.19 -11.18 2.69
C ILE A 29 0.78 -9.80 2.18
N LEU A 30 -0.46 -9.38 2.46
CA LEU A 30 -0.97 -8.05 2.07
C LEU A 30 -0.18 -6.91 2.74
N THR A 31 0.16 -7.05 4.02
CA THR A 31 0.96 -6.06 4.73
C THR A 31 2.35 -5.92 4.12
N LEU A 32 3.01 -7.04 3.80
CA LEU A 32 4.31 -7.04 3.14
C LEU A 32 4.22 -6.45 1.73
N PHE A 33 3.21 -6.85 0.95
CA PHE A 33 2.95 -6.33 -0.39
C PHE A 33 2.75 -4.81 -0.36
N PHE A 34 1.93 -4.31 0.55
CA PHE A 34 1.69 -2.87 0.72
C PHE A 34 2.98 -2.12 1.07
N MET A 35 3.74 -2.61 2.05
CA MET A 35 4.97 -1.95 2.51
C MET A 35 6.08 -1.96 1.46
N PHE A 36 6.31 -3.10 0.82
CA PHE A 36 7.47 -3.28 -0.06
C PHE A 36 7.19 -2.86 -1.50
N TYR A 37 5.98 -3.09 -2.00
CA TYR A 37 5.65 -2.84 -3.39
C TYR A 37 4.83 -1.55 -3.54
N VAL A 38 3.63 -1.50 -2.97
CA VAL A 38 2.68 -0.40 -3.19
C VAL A 38 3.26 0.94 -2.71
N ALA A 39 3.72 1.02 -1.46
CA ALA A 39 4.25 2.26 -0.90
C ALA A 39 5.46 2.81 -1.69
N LYS A 40 6.35 1.92 -2.16
CA LYS A 40 7.52 2.32 -2.96
C LYS A 40 7.12 2.75 -4.37
N LEU A 41 6.22 2.01 -5.01
CA LEU A 41 5.72 2.33 -6.34
C LEU A 41 5.03 3.69 -6.34
N THR A 42 4.09 3.89 -5.41
CA THR A 42 3.36 5.14 -5.22
C THR A 42 4.29 6.32 -4.99
N THR A 43 5.30 6.19 -4.12
CA THR A 43 6.27 7.27 -3.85
C THR A 43 7.10 7.63 -5.09
N LYS A 44 7.52 6.63 -5.88
CA LYS A 44 8.29 6.87 -7.10
C LYS A 44 7.46 7.54 -8.19
N THR A 45 6.25 7.05 -8.43
CA THR A 45 5.34 7.60 -9.44
C THR A 45 4.91 9.02 -9.09
N LEU A 46 4.50 9.28 -7.84
CA LEU A 46 4.12 10.63 -7.39
C LEU A 46 5.28 11.63 -7.50
N ASN A 47 6.47 11.28 -7.01
CA ASN A 47 7.61 12.21 -7.04
C ASN A 47 8.11 12.49 -8.46
N GLY A 48 8.12 11.48 -9.33
CA GLY A 48 8.51 11.65 -10.73
C GLY A 48 7.51 12.51 -11.49
N GLU A 49 6.24 12.10 -11.48
CA GLU A 49 5.22 12.78 -12.27
C GLU A 49 4.90 14.19 -11.75
N ILE A 50 4.82 14.41 -10.43
CA ILE A 50 4.51 15.77 -9.94
C ILE A 50 5.63 16.75 -10.30
N VAL A 51 6.90 16.36 -10.13
CA VAL A 51 8.03 17.27 -10.41
C VAL A 51 8.12 17.60 -11.89
N GLU A 52 8.00 16.60 -12.76
CA GLU A 52 8.09 16.77 -14.21
C GLU A 52 6.92 17.59 -14.77
N ASN A 53 5.68 17.30 -14.34
CA ASN A 53 4.50 18.02 -14.85
C ASN A 53 4.39 19.46 -14.33
N VAL A 54 4.87 19.75 -13.11
CA VAL A 54 4.90 21.12 -12.60
C VAL A 54 5.95 21.95 -13.35
N GLU A 55 7.10 21.35 -13.69
CA GLU A 55 8.19 22.03 -14.41
C GLU A 55 7.78 22.32 -15.87
N GLU A 56 7.28 21.32 -16.59
CA GLU A 56 6.80 21.51 -17.97
C GLU A 56 5.58 22.42 -18.06
N GLY A 57 4.60 22.27 -17.15
CA GLY A 57 3.37 23.07 -17.18
C GLY A 57 3.59 24.56 -16.93
N ILE A 58 4.55 24.91 -16.06
CA ILE A 58 4.94 26.30 -15.81
C ILE A 58 5.72 26.86 -17.01
N GLU A 59 6.68 26.10 -17.57
CA GLU A 59 7.49 26.56 -18.70
C GLU A 59 6.65 26.76 -19.97
N HIS A 60 5.69 25.86 -20.24
CA HIS A 60 4.78 25.95 -21.38
C HIS A 60 3.82 27.15 -21.23
N SER A 61 3.25 27.36 -20.04
CA SER A 61 2.37 28.51 -19.77
C SER A 61 3.12 29.85 -19.87
N LEU A 62 4.42 29.90 -19.54
CA LEU A 62 5.27 31.08 -19.72
C LEU A 62 5.62 31.37 -21.19
N LYS A 63 5.74 30.33 -22.02
CA LYS A 63 6.07 30.46 -23.45
C LYS A 63 4.86 30.92 -24.27
N ASP A 64 3.67 30.41 -23.97
CA ASP A 64 2.45 30.68 -24.74
C ASP A 64 1.64 31.91 -24.26
N ALA A 65 2.00 32.50 -23.12
CA ALA A 65 1.30 33.66 -22.59
C ALA A 65 1.55 34.95 -23.40
N PRO A 66 0.50 35.76 -23.65
CA PRO A 66 0.65 37.08 -24.27
C PRO A 66 1.51 38.04 -23.42
N GLU A 67 2.13 39.04 -24.03
CA GLU A 67 3.12 39.93 -23.39
C GLU A 67 2.63 40.60 -22.10
N SER A 68 1.33 40.90 -22.01
CA SER A 68 0.68 41.45 -20.82
C SER A 68 0.60 40.46 -19.65
N ALA A 69 0.39 39.17 -19.94
CA ALA A 69 0.36 38.10 -18.95
C ALA A 69 1.76 37.63 -18.56
N ARG A 70 2.76 37.76 -19.44
CA ARG A 70 4.18 37.42 -19.14
C ARG A 70 4.73 38.19 -17.95
N ASN A 71 4.36 39.46 -17.79
CA ASN A 71 4.79 40.26 -16.64
C ASN A 71 4.11 39.82 -15.32
N VAL A 72 2.85 39.37 -15.39
CA VAL A 72 2.12 38.85 -14.23
C VAL A 72 2.60 37.45 -13.84
N ILE A 73 2.79 36.56 -14.82
CA ILE A 73 3.28 35.19 -14.61
C ILE A 73 4.75 35.21 -14.14
N SER A 74 5.60 36.12 -14.64
CA SER A 74 6.97 36.27 -14.13
C SER A 74 7.02 36.87 -12.72
N GLN A 75 6.10 37.78 -12.36
CA GLN A 75 5.94 38.23 -10.97
C GLN A 75 5.41 37.10 -10.06
N ILE A 76 4.50 36.27 -10.54
CA ILE A 76 4.02 35.09 -9.82
C ILE A 76 5.14 34.03 -9.69
N SER A 77 5.96 33.81 -10.72
CA SER A 77 7.10 32.87 -10.65
C SER A 77 8.27 33.41 -9.82
N GLN A 78 8.37 34.73 -9.64
CA GLN A 78 9.33 35.35 -8.73
C GLN A 78 8.83 35.38 -7.28
N SER A 79 7.52 35.47 -7.05
CA SER A 79 6.91 35.40 -5.71
C SER A 79 6.70 33.97 -5.24
N VAL A 80 6.42 33.05 -6.16
CA VAL A 80 6.43 31.60 -5.98
C VAL A 80 7.79 31.11 -6.45
N ASP A 81 8.77 31.17 -5.56
CA ASP A 81 10.11 30.63 -5.76
C ASP A 81 9.98 29.13 -6.11
N VAL A 82 9.89 28.81 -7.40
CA VAL A 82 9.65 27.47 -7.96
C VAL A 82 10.72 26.48 -7.45
N PRO A 83 12.00 26.85 -7.31
CA PRO A 83 12.99 26.06 -6.56
C PRO A 83 12.58 25.76 -5.11
N LYS A 84 12.03 26.76 -4.39
CA LYS A 84 11.49 26.58 -3.04
C LYS A 84 10.24 25.70 -3.03
N LEU A 85 9.35 25.82 -4.00
CA LEU A 85 8.16 24.98 -4.14
C LEU A 85 8.56 23.53 -4.44
N LYS A 86 9.55 23.32 -5.31
CA LYS A 86 10.20 22.03 -5.58
C LYS A 86 10.87 21.48 -4.31
N SER A 87 11.53 22.34 -3.52
CA SER A 87 12.10 21.95 -2.22
C SER A 87 11.05 21.64 -1.14
N ALA A 88 9.89 22.29 -1.21
CA ALA A 88 8.79 22.15 -0.25
C ALA A 88 7.91 20.93 -0.59
N LEU A 89 7.68 20.64 -1.88
CA LEU A 89 7.03 19.40 -2.33
C LEU A 89 7.95 18.17 -2.20
N SER A 90 9.25 18.32 -2.43
CA SER A 90 10.20 17.21 -2.27
C SER A 90 10.53 16.90 -0.81
N LYS A 91 10.38 17.87 0.11
CA LYS A 91 10.40 17.60 1.55
C LYS A 91 9.06 17.02 1.98
N THR A 92 9.05 15.73 2.28
CA THR A 92 7.92 15.10 2.96
C THR A 92 7.59 15.89 4.23
N ASP A 93 6.37 16.41 4.34
CA ASP A 93 5.89 17.11 5.53
C ASP A 93 6.19 16.25 6.77
N PRO A 94 6.85 16.79 7.81
CA PRO A 94 7.16 16.04 9.02
C PRO A 94 5.92 15.38 9.65
N LEU A 95 4.73 15.99 9.56
CA LEU A 95 3.47 15.38 10.01
C LEU A 95 3.11 14.14 9.18
N VAL A 96 3.24 14.21 7.86
CA VAL A 96 2.98 13.08 6.95
C VAL A 96 3.99 11.96 7.19
N HIS A 97 5.27 12.31 7.38
CA HIS A 97 6.30 11.32 7.69
C HIS A 97 6.04 10.62 9.02
N MET A 98 5.66 11.36 10.07
CA MET A 98 5.31 10.79 11.36
C MET A 98 4.05 9.90 11.27
N HIS A 99 3.03 10.34 10.54
CA HIS A 99 1.80 9.55 10.37
C HIS A 99 2.06 8.24 9.62
N ASN A 100 2.84 8.28 8.53
CA ASN A 100 3.23 7.09 7.78
C ASN A 100 4.04 6.12 8.64
N LYS A 101 5.01 6.61 9.42
CA LYS A 101 5.79 5.77 10.33
C LYS A 101 4.91 5.12 11.41
N TRP A 102 3.95 5.86 11.94
CA TRP A 102 2.98 5.32 12.90
C TRP A 102 2.09 4.25 12.26
N LEU A 103 1.60 4.48 11.04
CA LEU A 103 0.81 3.52 10.26
C LEU A 103 1.58 2.20 10.06
N PHE A 104 2.83 2.27 9.58
CA PHE A 104 3.65 1.07 9.38
C PHE A 104 3.90 0.32 10.69
N ARG A 105 4.17 1.05 11.78
CA ARG A 105 4.33 0.45 13.10
C ARG A 105 3.04 -0.22 13.58
N SER A 106 1.90 0.43 13.39
CA SER A 106 0.58 -0.10 13.75
C SER A 106 0.28 -1.40 12.98
N LEU A 107 0.47 -1.41 11.66
CA LEU A 107 0.31 -2.61 10.83
C LEU A 107 1.18 -3.78 11.30
N MET A 108 2.45 -3.50 11.62
CA MET A 108 3.38 -4.54 12.10
C MET A 108 2.97 -5.07 13.48
N MET A 109 2.52 -4.21 14.39
CA MET A 109 2.04 -4.59 15.71
C MET A 109 0.74 -5.40 15.63
N THR A 110 -0.21 -5.00 14.78
CA THR A 110 -1.46 -5.74 14.56
C THR A 110 -1.19 -7.12 13.97
N ASN A 111 -0.26 -7.22 13.00
CA ASN A 111 0.12 -8.51 12.43
C ASN A 111 0.73 -9.44 13.49
N LEU A 112 1.64 -8.91 14.31
CA LEU A 112 2.24 -9.65 15.42
C LEU A 112 1.19 -10.11 16.44
N GLY A 113 0.25 -9.23 16.80
CA GLY A 113 -0.84 -9.54 17.73
C GLY A 113 -1.72 -10.69 17.22
N MET A 114 -2.09 -10.67 15.94
CA MET A 114 -2.88 -11.74 15.33
C MET A 114 -2.13 -13.08 15.33
N PHE A 115 -0.83 -13.09 15.02
CA PHE A 115 0.01 -14.29 15.13
C PHE A 115 0.04 -14.86 16.54
N VAL A 116 0.19 -14.00 17.56
CA VAL A 116 0.21 -14.42 18.96
C VAL A 116 -1.13 -15.04 19.36
N VAL A 117 -2.25 -14.43 19.00
CA VAL A 117 -3.59 -14.93 19.35
C VAL A 117 -3.85 -16.29 18.71
N VAL A 118 -3.57 -16.45 17.41
CA VAL A 118 -3.76 -17.74 16.73
C VAL A 118 -2.81 -18.81 17.26
N SER A 119 -1.53 -18.48 17.46
CA SER A 119 -0.54 -19.42 18.00
C SER A 119 -0.90 -19.86 19.43
N LEU A 120 -1.36 -18.92 20.27
CA LEU A 120 -1.83 -19.24 21.62
C LEU A 120 -3.06 -20.14 21.58
N THR A 121 -4.02 -19.86 20.69
CA THR A 121 -5.22 -20.70 20.53
C THR A 121 -4.85 -22.12 20.15
N VAL A 122 -3.98 -22.29 19.15
CA VAL A 122 -3.47 -23.61 18.73
C VAL A 122 -2.72 -24.30 19.87
N TYR A 123 -1.86 -23.57 20.57
CA TYR A 123 -1.10 -24.09 21.71
C TYR A 123 -2.02 -24.61 22.82
N LEU A 124 -3.04 -23.84 23.20
CA LEU A 124 -4.01 -24.25 24.23
C LEU A 124 -4.80 -25.50 23.79
N LEU A 125 -5.23 -25.56 22.53
CA LEU A 125 -5.94 -26.73 22.00
C LEU A 125 -5.06 -27.99 22.00
N MET A 126 -3.77 -27.87 21.65
CA MET A 126 -2.85 -29.01 21.64
C MET A 126 -2.44 -29.46 23.04
N HIS A 127 -2.12 -28.53 23.95
CA HIS A 127 -1.55 -28.87 25.27
C HIS A 127 -2.57 -29.02 26.39
N GLN A 128 -3.62 -28.19 26.43
CA GLN A 128 -4.63 -28.25 27.49
C GLN A 128 -5.78 -29.17 27.11
N CYS A 129 -6.22 -29.15 25.85
CA CYS A 129 -7.34 -29.96 25.38
C CYS A 129 -6.91 -31.31 24.76
N GLY A 130 -5.60 -31.54 24.56
CA GLY A 130 -5.07 -32.78 24.00
C GLY A 130 -5.56 -33.08 22.57
N GLN A 131 -5.92 -32.05 21.81
CA GLN A 131 -6.47 -32.20 20.47
C GLN A 131 -5.37 -32.30 19.40
N CYS A 132 -5.53 -33.24 18.48
CA CYS A 132 -4.64 -33.38 17.33
C CYS A 132 -5.12 -32.51 16.18
N ILE A 133 -4.49 -31.35 16.07
CA ILE A 133 -4.71 -30.45 14.94
C ILE A 133 -3.63 -30.75 13.88
N PRO A 134 -4.00 -31.15 12.65
CA PRO A 134 -3.04 -31.40 11.58
C PRO A 134 -2.49 -30.08 11.01
N LEU A 135 -1.68 -29.37 11.79
CA LEU A 135 -1.14 -28.04 11.41
C LEU A 135 -0.37 -28.07 10.10
N LYS A 136 0.33 -29.17 9.82
CA LYS A 136 1.09 -29.34 8.58
C LYS A 136 0.18 -29.35 7.36
N GLU A 137 -0.95 -30.04 7.43
CA GLU A 137 -1.94 -30.09 6.34
C GLU A 137 -2.55 -28.70 6.14
N ILE A 138 -2.97 -28.04 7.23
CA ILE A 138 -3.51 -26.67 7.20
C ILE A 138 -2.53 -25.69 6.54
N LEU A 139 -1.24 -25.76 6.87
CA LEU A 139 -0.23 -24.87 6.29
C LEU A 139 0.02 -25.15 4.81
N ILE A 140 0.01 -26.42 4.40
CA ILE A 140 0.19 -26.81 2.98
C ILE A 140 -1.02 -26.36 2.15
N ASP A 141 -2.24 -26.59 2.63
CA ASP A 141 -3.47 -26.22 1.92
C ASP A 141 -3.58 -24.69 1.76
N ASN A 142 -3.27 -23.95 2.82
CA ASN A 142 -3.23 -22.49 2.76
C ASN A 142 -2.11 -22.00 1.84
N GLY A 143 -0.91 -22.57 1.94
CA GLY A 143 0.21 -22.22 1.07
C GLY A 143 -0.09 -22.43 -0.41
N LEU A 144 -0.72 -23.55 -0.75
CA LEU A 144 -1.16 -23.85 -2.11
C LEU A 144 -2.22 -22.84 -2.58
N THR A 145 -3.19 -22.52 -1.72
CA THR A 145 -4.24 -21.53 -2.02
C THR A 145 -3.63 -20.15 -2.30
N PHE A 146 -2.71 -19.68 -1.45
CA PHE A 146 -2.04 -18.40 -1.63
C PHE A 146 -1.17 -18.36 -2.89
N PHE A 147 -0.53 -19.48 -3.25
CA PHE A 147 0.23 -19.57 -4.49
C PHE A 147 -0.66 -19.34 -5.73
N PHE A 148 -1.83 -20.00 -5.79
CA PHE A 148 -2.78 -19.79 -6.88
C PHE A 148 -3.34 -18.36 -6.89
N VAL A 149 -3.72 -17.82 -5.72
CA VAL A 149 -4.20 -16.44 -5.60
C VAL A 149 -3.13 -15.45 -6.08
N ALA A 150 -1.87 -15.64 -5.69
CA ALA A 150 -0.76 -14.78 -6.11
C ALA A 150 -0.54 -14.81 -7.62
N ILE A 151 -0.66 -15.97 -8.28
CA ILE A 151 -0.60 -16.06 -9.75
C ILE A 151 -1.72 -15.24 -10.38
N VAL A 152 -2.97 -15.46 -9.93
CA VAL A 152 -4.14 -14.75 -10.47
C VAL A 152 -4.01 -13.25 -10.24
N GLU A 153 -3.54 -12.83 -9.07
CA GLU A 153 -3.35 -11.43 -8.71
C GLU A 153 -2.27 -10.77 -9.58
N VAL A 154 -1.12 -11.42 -9.81
CA VAL A 154 -0.07 -10.91 -10.70
C VAL A 154 -0.57 -10.77 -12.14
N LEU A 155 -1.32 -11.77 -12.63
CA LEU A 155 -1.93 -11.70 -13.96
C LEU A 155 -2.94 -10.54 -14.02
N PHE A 156 -3.79 -10.40 -13.01
CA PHE A 156 -4.76 -9.30 -12.91
C PHE A 156 -4.06 -7.93 -12.89
N PHE A 157 -3.00 -7.75 -12.10
CA PHE A 157 -2.26 -6.49 -12.06
C PHE A 157 -1.64 -6.15 -13.42
N LYS A 158 -1.02 -7.13 -14.08
CA LYS A 158 -0.36 -6.93 -15.39
C LYS A 158 -1.34 -6.64 -16.52
N PHE A 159 -2.47 -7.36 -16.58
CA PHE A 159 -3.39 -7.27 -17.71
C PHE A 159 -4.52 -6.27 -17.51
N VAL A 160 -4.99 -6.10 -16.27
CA VAL A 160 -6.16 -5.26 -15.96
C VAL A 160 -5.72 -4.00 -15.23
N ALA A 161 -5.13 -4.11 -14.04
CA ALA A 161 -4.93 -2.94 -13.17
C ALA A 161 -4.06 -1.85 -13.84
N LEU A 162 -2.97 -2.23 -14.52
CA LEU A 162 -2.13 -1.26 -15.25
C LEU A 162 -2.87 -0.49 -16.35
N ARG A 163 -3.97 -1.03 -16.88
CA ARG A 163 -4.77 -0.37 -17.92
C ARG A 163 -5.85 0.55 -17.35
N TYR A 164 -6.23 0.36 -16.08
CA TYR A 164 -7.38 1.02 -15.46
C TYR A 164 -7.05 1.89 -14.24
N ILE A 165 -5.81 1.88 -13.71
CA ILE A 165 -5.41 2.85 -12.68
C ILE A 165 -5.51 4.26 -13.30
N PRO A 166 -6.49 5.09 -12.88
CA PRO A 166 -6.90 6.26 -13.62
C PRO A 166 -6.20 7.51 -13.10
N THR A 167 -6.00 8.46 -14.02
CA THR A 167 -5.36 9.77 -13.87
C THR A 167 -3.93 9.68 -13.34
N PRO A 168 -2.92 9.60 -14.23
CA PRO A 168 -1.58 9.99 -13.85
C PRO A 168 -1.64 11.31 -13.04
N PRO A 169 -0.91 11.46 -11.93
CA PRO A 169 -0.76 12.73 -11.21
C PRO A 169 -0.69 13.97 -12.13
N SER A 170 -0.12 13.82 -13.33
CA SER A 170 -0.15 14.80 -14.41
C SER A 170 -1.52 15.43 -14.68
N THR A 171 -2.59 14.64 -14.71
CA THR A 171 -3.96 15.12 -15.00
C THR A 171 -4.51 16.03 -13.90
N ILE A 172 -4.13 15.82 -12.64
CA ILE A 172 -4.53 16.68 -11.52
C ILE A 172 -3.79 18.02 -11.62
N VAL A 173 -2.49 17.96 -11.90
CA VAL A 173 -1.64 19.16 -12.07
C VAL A 173 -2.08 19.96 -13.30
N SER A 174 -2.32 19.30 -14.43
CA SER A 174 -2.79 19.97 -15.65
C SER A 174 -4.16 20.61 -15.44
N THR A 175 -5.10 19.94 -14.75
CA THR A 175 -6.40 20.52 -14.41
C THR A 175 -6.27 21.75 -13.51
N PHE A 176 -5.31 21.74 -12.57
CA PHE A 176 -5.01 22.90 -11.73
C PHE A 176 -4.41 24.06 -12.55
N ILE A 177 -3.46 23.78 -13.43
CA ILE A 177 -2.85 24.78 -14.33
C ILE A 177 -3.88 25.34 -15.31
N ASP A 178 -4.70 24.49 -15.92
CA ASP A 178 -5.79 24.90 -16.80
C ASP A 178 -6.81 25.79 -16.06
N SER A 179 -7.08 25.49 -14.79
CA SER A 179 -7.93 26.32 -13.94
C SER A 179 -7.30 27.68 -13.61
N LEU A 180 -5.97 27.76 -13.51
CA LEU A 180 -5.26 29.04 -13.37
C LEU A 180 -5.31 29.83 -14.68
N ASN A 181 -4.97 29.20 -15.81
CA ASN A 181 -4.96 29.84 -17.13
C ASN A 181 -6.34 30.33 -17.58
N LYS A 182 -7.42 29.69 -17.11
CA LYS A 182 -8.79 30.10 -17.45
C LYS A 182 -9.33 31.24 -16.59
N ASN A 183 -8.71 31.51 -15.44
CA ASN A 183 -9.11 32.57 -14.50
C ASN A 183 -8.13 33.77 -14.48
N ILE A 184 -7.09 33.73 -15.30
CA ILE A 184 -6.21 34.87 -15.64
C ILE A 184 -6.67 35.42 -16.99
#